data_AF-A0A4P6FMV1-F1
#
_entry.id   AF-A0A4P6FMV1-F1
#
_cell.length_a   1.000
_cell.length_b   1.000
_cell.length_c   1.000
_cell.angle_alpha   90.00
_cell.angle_beta   90.00
_cell.angle_gamma   90.00
#
_symmetry.space_group_name_H-M   'P 1'
#
loop_
_entity.id
_entity.type
_entity.pdbx_description
1 polymer ?
#
loop_
_entity_poly.entity_id
_entity_poly.type
_entity_poly.pdbx_seq_one_letter_code
_entity_poly.pdbx_strand_id
1 'polypeptide(L)'
;MGGTWLARALLLAILPAATAGAAEPASRPLAVGYIPVFKGLERSIAKVDFADYTHLDLAFVNPDKDGRIFDGSRFTCAQNGTGGMLGADSVRSVAAKAHAAGSKLLISLGGGGIPACSGDWSVLLQPGSRDRIVAGLIAAVDRLGLDGIDVDIEGALLTKIDKEGNFTPFIAALSQALKARGKLLACATASYEGGMIPTASVPFFDIVGVMSYDAIGNSWGKAGDEHSTVEQARKDVQLWLDRGVPKRKLALGLPFYGYGYGRYRPNYNFRDIHAEYGGAALLTDVIGSRCSECSYITYNGPPTLAEKGRLAGEKAGGVMVWEVSQDTDDRLLIRTVNEAVRRAAE
;
A
#
# COMPACT_ATOMS: atom_id res chain seq x y z
N MET A 1 -14.32 -3.95 -91.96
CA MET A 1 -15.00 -4.42 -90.74
C MET A 1 -13.92 -4.96 -89.79
N GLY A 2 -13.33 -4.08 -88.98
CA GLY A 2 -12.28 -4.46 -88.01
C GLY A 2 -12.83 -4.26 -86.61
N GLY A 3 -13.12 -5.37 -85.91
CA GLY A 3 -13.56 -5.37 -84.52
C GLY A 3 -12.37 -5.64 -83.59
N THR A 4 -12.01 -4.65 -82.79
CA THR A 4 -11.03 -4.74 -81.71
C THR A 4 -11.68 -5.32 -80.46
N TRP A 5 -11.14 -6.44 -79.98
CA TRP A 5 -11.52 -7.05 -78.70
C TRP A 5 -10.79 -6.35 -77.55
N LEU A 6 -11.53 -5.61 -76.72
CA LEU A 6 -11.05 -5.03 -75.46
C LEU A 6 -11.12 -6.08 -74.35
N ALA A 7 -9.97 -6.64 -73.97
CA ALA A 7 -9.83 -7.45 -72.76
C ALA A 7 -9.94 -6.54 -71.52
N ARG A 8 -11.01 -6.71 -70.73
CA ARG A 8 -11.15 -6.08 -69.41
C ARG A 8 -10.32 -6.86 -68.39
N ALA A 9 -9.21 -6.28 -67.93
CA ALA A 9 -8.50 -6.74 -66.75
C ALA A 9 -9.32 -6.38 -65.49
N LEU A 10 -9.81 -7.39 -64.76
CA LEU A 10 -10.33 -7.20 -63.41
C LEU A 10 -9.14 -7.06 -62.45
N LEU A 11 -8.91 -5.85 -61.94
CA LEU A 11 -8.07 -5.62 -60.77
C LEU A 11 -8.86 -6.02 -59.51
N LEU A 12 -8.54 -7.18 -58.93
CA LEU A 12 -8.95 -7.49 -57.56
C LEU A 12 -8.17 -6.58 -56.60
N ALA A 13 -8.84 -5.60 -56.01
CA ALA A 13 -8.32 -4.85 -54.89
C ALA A 13 -8.34 -5.76 -53.65
N ILE A 14 -7.17 -6.24 -53.22
CA ILE A 14 -7.00 -6.90 -51.93
C ILE A 14 -7.04 -5.81 -50.87
N LEU A 15 -8.18 -5.67 -50.19
CA LEU A 15 -8.30 -4.83 -49.00
C LEU A 15 -7.52 -5.51 -47.85
N PRO A 16 -6.62 -4.80 -47.16
CA PRO A 16 -5.98 -5.36 -45.97
C PRO A 16 -7.04 -5.56 -44.89
N ALA A 17 -7.17 -6.78 -44.38
CA ALA A 17 -7.97 -7.07 -43.21
C ALA A 17 -7.37 -6.30 -42.02
N ALA A 18 -8.07 -5.25 -41.58
CA ALA A 18 -7.76 -4.59 -40.33
C ALA A 18 -7.97 -5.60 -39.20
N THR A 19 -6.89 -6.15 -38.68
CA THR A 19 -6.91 -6.85 -37.40
C THR A 19 -7.29 -5.82 -36.35
N ALA A 20 -8.54 -5.83 -35.92
CA ALA A 20 -8.95 -5.15 -34.71
C ALA A 20 -8.06 -5.69 -33.59
N GLY A 21 -7.10 -4.88 -33.14
CA GLY A 21 -6.32 -5.19 -31.95
C GLY A 21 -7.32 -5.36 -30.82
N ALA A 22 -7.37 -6.56 -30.23
CA ALA A 22 -8.08 -6.76 -28.99
C ALA A 22 -7.55 -5.70 -28.01
N ALA A 23 -8.44 -4.83 -27.52
CA ALA A 23 -8.07 -3.89 -26.47
C ALA A 23 -7.45 -4.72 -25.33
N GLU A 24 -6.25 -4.36 -24.89
CA GLU A 24 -5.71 -4.94 -23.67
C GLU A 24 -6.77 -4.77 -22.58
N PRO A 25 -7.10 -5.82 -21.81
CA PRO A 25 -8.03 -5.67 -20.71
C PRO A 25 -7.52 -4.55 -19.81
N ALA A 26 -8.37 -3.55 -19.54
CA ALA A 26 -8.00 -2.40 -18.73
C ALA A 26 -7.36 -2.90 -17.42
N SER A 27 -6.14 -2.44 -17.14
CA SER A 27 -5.43 -2.86 -15.94
C SER A 27 -6.25 -2.48 -14.71
N ARG A 28 -6.39 -3.44 -13.79
CA ARG A 28 -7.18 -3.24 -12.57
C ARG A 28 -6.57 -2.09 -11.75
N PRO A 29 -7.37 -1.13 -11.25
CA PRO A 29 -6.86 -0.08 -10.38
C PRO A 29 -6.08 -0.65 -9.18
N LEU A 30 -5.10 0.11 -8.68
CA LEU A 30 -4.32 -0.29 -7.52
C LEU A 30 -5.22 -0.48 -6.29
N ALA A 31 -5.03 -1.60 -5.60
CA ALA A 31 -5.63 -1.89 -4.30
C ALA A 31 -4.54 -2.59 -3.48
N VAL A 32 -3.80 -1.79 -2.71
CA VAL A 32 -2.71 -2.27 -1.84
C VAL A 32 -3.27 -2.53 -0.45
N GLY A 33 -3.03 -3.71 0.12
CA GLY A 33 -3.49 -4.05 1.47
C GLY A 33 -2.34 -4.48 2.38
N TYR A 34 -2.19 -3.80 3.52
CA TYR A 34 -1.21 -4.20 4.53
C TYR A 34 -1.74 -5.37 5.38
N ILE A 35 -0.95 -6.42 5.53
CA ILE A 35 -1.20 -7.59 6.39
C ILE A 35 -0.32 -7.45 7.64
N PRO A 36 -0.87 -7.19 8.83
CA PRO A 36 -0.08 -7.01 10.04
C PRO A 36 0.38 -8.36 10.60
N VAL A 37 1.57 -8.82 10.20
CA VAL A 37 2.12 -10.11 10.67
C VAL A 37 2.35 -10.11 12.19
N PHE A 38 2.59 -8.95 12.78
CA PHE A 38 2.74 -8.77 14.23
C PHE A 38 1.45 -9.04 15.03
N LYS A 39 0.28 -9.12 14.38
CA LYS A 39 -0.97 -9.59 14.99
C LYS A 39 -1.20 -11.10 14.83
N GLY A 40 -0.31 -11.79 14.13
CA GLY A 40 -0.42 -13.19 13.74
C GLY A 40 -0.87 -13.34 12.30
N LEU A 41 0.02 -13.82 11.43
CA LEU A 41 -0.22 -13.91 9.98
C LEU A 41 -1.55 -14.61 9.64
N GLU A 42 -1.78 -15.82 10.15
CA GLU A 42 -3.02 -16.58 9.86
C GLU A 42 -4.28 -15.86 10.36
N ARG A 43 -4.20 -15.19 11.51
CA ARG A 43 -5.32 -14.39 12.03
C ARG A 43 -5.59 -13.18 11.14
N SER A 44 -4.53 -12.48 10.72
CA SER A 44 -4.60 -11.27 9.91
C SER A 44 -5.22 -11.52 8.54
N ILE A 45 -5.08 -12.73 8.00
CA ILE A 45 -5.62 -13.10 6.67
C ILE A 45 -6.91 -13.92 6.72
N ALA A 46 -7.42 -14.26 7.91
CA ALA A 46 -8.53 -15.22 8.06
C ALA A 46 -9.83 -14.81 7.35
N LYS A 47 -10.04 -13.51 7.13
CA LYS A 47 -11.23 -12.91 6.49
C LYS A 47 -10.89 -12.12 5.23
N VAL A 48 -9.66 -12.24 4.77
CA VAL A 48 -9.15 -11.52 3.60
C VAL A 48 -9.38 -12.37 2.37
N ASP A 49 -10.05 -11.81 1.37
CA ASP A 49 -10.06 -12.37 0.02
C ASP A 49 -9.00 -11.65 -0.80
N PHE A 50 -8.00 -12.41 -1.22
CA PHE A 50 -6.83 -11.83 -1.86
C PHE A 50 -7.19 -11.23 -3.22
N ALA A 51 -8.26 -11.73 -3.86
CA ALA A 51 -8.76 -11.19 -5.12
C ALA A 51 -9.25 -9.74 -5.00
N ASP A 52 -9.58 -9.25 -3.80
CA ASP A 52 -9.94 -7.83 -3.60
C ASP A 52 -8.72 -6.89 -3.68
N TYR A 53 -7.49 -7.42 -3.66
CA TYR A 53 -6.25 -6.66 -3.63
C TYR A 53 -5.38 -6.95 -4.84
N THR A 54 -4.76 -5.93 -5.44
CA THR A 54 -3.74 -6.14 -6.48
C THR A 54 -2.38 -6.42 -5.86
N HIS A 55 -2.10 -5.83 -4.71
CA HIS A 55 -0.86 -6.00 -3.95
C HIS A 55 -1.18 -6.16 -2.47
N LEU A 56 -0.43 -7.04 -1.80
CA LEU A 56 -0.52 -7.28 -0.37
C LEU A 56 0.88 -7.15 0.23
N ASP A 57 0.98 -6.41 1.33
CA ASP A 57 2.26 -6.10 1.97
C ASP A 57 2.33 -6.74 3.36
N LEU A 58 3.31 -7.62 3.59
CA LEU A 58 3.54 -8.21 4.90
C LEU A 58 4.19 -7.19 5.85
N ALA A 59 3.40 -6.63 6.76
CA ALA A 59 3.76 -5.54 7.67
C ALA A 59 4.11 -6.07 9.08
N PHE A 60 5.33 -5.99 9.59
CA PHE A 60 6.53 -5.46 8.97
C PHE A 60 7.72 -6.41 9.13
N VAL A 61 8.69 -6.26 8.24
CA VAL A 61 9.98 -6.95 8.26
C VAL A 61 11.10 -5.94 8.52
N ASN A 62 11.99 -6.23 9.45
CA ASN A 62 13.15 -5.39 9.75
C ASN A 62 14.44 -6.23 9.76
N PRO A 63 15.61 -5.64 9.48
CA PRO A 63 16.90 -6.28 9.74
C PRO A 63 17.12 -6.44 11.24
N ASP A 64 17.81 -7.50 11.66
CA ASP A 64 18.32 -7.58 13.03
C ASP A 64 19.48 -6.60 13.29
N LYS A 65 20.01 -6.61 14.51
CA LYS A 65 21.13 -5.75 14.93
C LYS A 65 22.40 -5.93 14.10
N ASP A 66 22.57 -7.06 13.42
CA ASP A 66 23.71 -7.35 12.55
C ASP A 66 23.41 -7.07 11.07
N GLY A 67 22.22 -6.52 10.75
CA GLY A 67 21.79 -6.26 9.39
C GLY A 67 21.33 -7.50 8.63
N ARG A 68 21.09 -8.65 9.29
CA ARG A 68 20.53 -9.83 8.61
C ARG A 68 19.03 -9.66 8.48
N ILE A 69 18.46 -10.05 7.34
CA ILE A 69 17.01 -10.00 7.07
C ILE A 69 16.35 -11.36 7.30
N PHE A 70 16.99 -12.42 6.83
CA PHE A 70 16.43 -13.76 6.74
C PHE A 70 17.53 -14.79 6.97
N ASP A 71 17.29 -15.79 7.82
CA ASP A 71 18.29 -16.82 8.17
C ASP A 71 18.21 -18.09 7.30
N GLY A 72 17.26 -18.14 6.37
CA GLY A 72 16.96 -19.32 5.54
C GLY A 72 15.68 -20.03 5.95
N SER A 73 15.25 -19.90 7.20
CA SER A 73 14.05 -20.51 7.77
C SER A 73 13.03 -19.48 8.24
N ARG A 74 13.48 -18.32 8.72
CA ARG A 74 12.65 -17.26 9.31
C ARG A 74 13.26 -15.89 9.04
N PHE A 75 12.41 -14.87 9.07
CA PHE A 75 12.89 -13.49 9.19
C PHE A 75 13.54 -13.29 10.55
N THR A 76 14.59 -12.48 10.61
CA THR A 76 15.37 -12.26 11.84
C THR A 76 14.69 -11.25 12.77
N CYS A 77 13.91 -10.31 12.21
CA CYS A 77 13.11 -9.38 12.98
C CYS A 77 11.77 -9.07 12.26
N ALA A 78 10.82 -10.00 12.42
CA ALA A 78 9.43 -9.84 12.01
C ALA A 78 8.56 -10.68 12.94
N GLN A 79 8.05 -10.07 14.02
CA GLN A 79 7.26 -10.80 15.02
C GLN A 79 5.96 -11.33 14.38
N ASN A 80 5.61 -12.59 14.65
CA ASN A 80 4.40 -13.22 14.10
C ASN A 80 3.20 -13.20 15.07
N GLY A 81 3.17 -12.32 16.08
CA GLY A 81 2.05 -12.16 17.02
C GLY A 81 1.69 -13.34 17.93
N THR A 82 2.15 -14.56 17.64
CA THR A 82 1.86 -15.81 18.38
C THR A 82 3.11 -16.35 19.09
N GLY A 83 4.14 -15.51 19.26
CA GLY A 83 5.48 -15.91 19.68
C GLY A 83 6.36 -16.33 18.49
N GLY A 84 7.61 -15.87 18.49
CA GLY A 84 8.58 -16.14 17.43
C GLY A 84 8.55 -15.18 16.24
N MET A 85 9.40 -15.47 15.26
CA MET A 85 9.53 -14.69 14.03
C MET A 85 8.81 -15.35 12.86
N LEU A 86 8.38 -14.54 11.91
CA LEU A 86 7.68 -14.95 10.71
C LEU A 86 8.52 -15.96 9.89
N GLY A 87 7.94 -17.15 9.69
CA GLY A 87 8.60 -18.28 9.07
C GLY A 87 8.43 -18.36 7.56
N ALA A 88 9.42 -18.95 6.90
CA ALA A 88 9.48 -19.07 5.44
C ALA A 88 8.30 -19.84 4.84
N ASP A 89 7.86 -20.93 5.49
CA ASP A 89 6.77 -21.76 4.97
C ASP A 89 5.42 -21.03 4.99
N SER A 90 5.15 -20.28 6.07
CA SER A 90 3.95 -19.44 6.15
C SER A 90 3.97 -18.34 5.09
N VAL A 91 5.12 -17.71 4.86
CA VAL A 91 5.26 -16.68 3.82
C VAL A 91 5.05 -17.26 2.42
N ARG A 92 5.68 -18.40 2.11
CA ARG A 92 5.49 -19.09 0.83
C ARG A 92 4.05 -19.52 0.60
N SER A 93 3.37 -19.99 1.65
CA SER A 93 1.94 -20.34 1.60
C SER A 93 1.08 -19.11 1.25
N VAL A 94 1.35 -17.96 1.87
CA VAL A 94 0.63 -16.71 1.58
C VAL A 94 0.97 -16.17 0.19
N ALA A 95 2.22 -16.29 -0.27
CA ALA A 95 2.62 -15.93 -1.63
C ALA A 95 1.84 -16.76 -2.66
N ALA A 96 1.75 -18.07 -2.46
CA ALA A 96 0.99 -18.96 -3.33
C ALA A 96 -0.51 -18.60 -3.36
N LYS A 97 -1.12 -18.25 -2.21
CA LYS A 97 -2.50 -17.77 -2.14
C LYS A 97 -2.70 -16.46 -2.91
N ALA A 98 -1.77 -15.50 -2.77
CA ALA A 98 -1.80 -14.25 -3.51
C ALA A 98 -1.70 -14.47 -5.01
N HIS A 99 -0.74 -15.27 -5.47
CA HIS A 99 -0.55 -15.56 -6.89
C HIS A 99 -1.77 -16.27 -7.49
N ALA A 100 -2.36 -17.22 -6.75
CA ALA A 100 -3.57 -17.92 -7.19
C ALA A 100 -4.78 -16.97 -7.34
N ALA A 101 -4.84 -15.89 -6.56
CA ALA A 101 -5.87 -14.86 -6.64
C ALA A 101 -5.55 -13.75 -7.66
N GLY A 102 -4.39 -13.81 -8.34
CA GLY A 102 -3.93 -12.77 -9.26
C GLY A 102 -3.31 -11.55 -8.58
N SER A 103 -3.02 -11.64 -7.29
CA SER A 103 -2.40 -10.59 -6.47
C SER A 103 -0.89 -10.76 -6.38
N LYS A 104 -0.21 -9.68 -6.00
CA LYS A 104 1.22 -9.63 -5.71
C LYS A 104 1.46 -9.61 -4.21
N LEU A 105 2.50 -10.29 -3.73
CA LEU A 105 2.89 -10.27 -2.32
C LEU A 105 4.26 -9.62 -2.15
N LEU A 106 4.33 -8.55 -1.37
CA LEU A 106 5.56 -7.86 -0.99
C LEU A 106 5.78 -8.01 0.52
N ILE A 107 6.97 -7.66 0.98
CA ILE A 107 7.26 -7.38 2.40
C ILE A 107 7.36 -5.87 2.58
N SER A 108 6.77 -5.34 3.65
CA SER A 108 6.93 -3.93 4.01
C SER A 108 8.00 -3.78 5.09
N LEU A 109 8.97 -2.90 4.84
CA LEU A 109 10.11 -2.64 5.71
C LEU A 109 9.85 -1.46 6.64
N GLY A 110 10.33 -1.54 7.87
CA GLY A 110 10.21 -0.45 8.84
C GLY A 110 8.91 -0.52 9.62
N GLY A 111 8.01 0.42 9.34
CA GLY A 111 6.76 0.76 10.03
C GLY A 111 6.90 1.96 10.98
N GLY A 112 5.77 2.57 11.34
CA GLY A 112 5.71 3.71 12.26
C GLY A 112 6.31 3.45 13.66
N GLY A 113 6.50 2.18 14.03
CA GLY A 113 7.28 1.77 15.19
C GLY A 113 8.33 0.74 14.83
N ILE A 114 9.62 1.06 15.05
CA ILE A 114 10.72 0.13 14.82
C ILE A 114 10.82 -0.86 15.99
N PRO A 115 10.72 -2.18 15.74
CA PRO A 115 10.74 -3.18 16.81
C PRO A 115 12.12 -3.28 17.47
N ALA A 116 12.16 -3.64 18.75
CA ALA A 116 13.41 -3.75 19.53
C ALA A 116 14.40 -4.81 19.01
N CYS A 117 13.94 -5.78 18.19
CA CYS A 117 14.84 -6.71 17.51
C CYS A 117 15.62 -6.06 16.37
N SER A 118 15.17 -4.91 15.87
CA SER A 118 15.73 -4.26 14.69
C SER A 118 17.14 -3.74 14.93
N GLY A 119 17.94 -3.74 13.87
CA GLY A 119 19.12 -2.89 13.79
C GLY A 119 18.76 -1.43 13.52
N ASP A 120 19.75 -0.55 13.70
CA ASP A 120 19.58 0.89 13.44
C ASP A 120 19.63 1.18 11.94
N TRP A 121 18.47 1.47 11.34
CA TRP A 121 18.35 1.82 9.93
C TRP A 121 19.26 2.99 9.51
N SER A 122 19.53 3.97 10.37
CA SER A 122 20.44 5.08 10.05
C SER A 122 21.89 4.66 9.87
N VAL A 123 22.30 3.57 10.51
CA VAL A 123 23.62 2.96 10.32
C VAL A 123 23.60 1.97 9.17
N LEU A 124 22.56 1.14 9.09
CA LEU A 124 22.48 0.05 8.11
C LEU A 124 22.35 0.53 6.66
N LEU A 125 21.84 1.74 6.43
CA LEU A 125 21.70 2.31 5.07
C LEU A 125 22.91 3.11 4.59
N GLN A 126 23.95 3.24 5.42
CA GLN A 126 25.21 3.90 5.06
C GLN A 126 25.96 3.10 3.98
N PRO A 127 26.85 3.74 3.19
CA PRO A 127 27.58 3.08 2.10
C PRO A 127 28.31 1.79 2.51
N GLY A 128 28.85 1.72 3.73
CA GLY A 128 29.58 0.53 4.22
C GLY A 128 28.71 -0.72 4.46
N SER A 129 27.39 -0.54 4.61
CA SER A 129 26.44 -1.62 4.94
C SER A 129 25.38 -1.83 3.86
N ARG A 130 25.09 -0.80 3.05
CA ARG A 130 23.97 -0.77 2.09
C ARG A 130 23.93 -1.98 1.17
N ASP A 131 25.05 -2.34 0.55
CA ASP A 131 25.09 -3.44 -0.41
C ASP A 131 24.73 -4.78 0.24
N ARG A 132 25.18 -4.99 1.48
CA ARG A 132 24.83 -6.18 2.27
C ARG A 132 23.33 -6.21 2.61
N ILE A 133 22.75 -5.07 2.99
CA ILE A 133 21.31 -4.96 3.28
C ILE A 133 20.50 -5.25 2.02
N VAL A 134 20.83 -4.61 0.89
CA VAL A 134 20.16 -4.85 -0.40
C VAL A 134 20.28 -6.33 -0.78
N ALA A 135 21.47 -6.93 -0.69
CA ALA A 135 21.66 -8.35 -0.99
C ALA A 135 20.81 -9.27 -0.09
N GLY A 136 20.72 -8.97 1.21
CA GLY A 136 19.89 -9.74 2.15
C GLY A 136 18.39 -9.64 1.85
N LEU A 137 17.91 -8.44 1.51
CA LEU A 137 16.53 -8.21 1.10
C LEU A 137 16.18 -8.97 -0.18
N ILE A 138 17.05 -8.89 -1.18
CA ILE A 138 16.91 -9.59 -2.45
C ILE A 138 16.93 -11.11 -2.27
N ALA A 139 17.81 -11.63 -1.41
CA ALA A 139 17.83 -13.05 -1.08
C ALA A 139 16.52 -13.53 -0.43
N ALA A 140 15.89 -12.70 0.41
CA ALA A 140 14.57 -12.99 0.97
C ALA A 140 13.48 -13.01 -0.13
N VAL A 141 13.48 -12.01 -1.01
CA VAL A 141 12.55 -11.95 -2.16
C VAL A 141 12.65 -13.22 -3.02
N ASP A 142 13.85 -13.60 -3.41
CA ASP A 142 14.10 -14.75 -4.29
C ASP A 142 13.70 -16.07 -3.60
N ARG A 143 14.05 -16.26 -2.32
CA ARG A 143 13.79 -17.52 -1.58
C ARG A 143 12.34 -17.73 -1.14
N LEU A 144 11.60 -16.65 -0.99
CA LEU A 144 10.22 -16.68 -0.47
C LEU A 144 9.17 -16.51 -1.56
N GLY A 145 9.59 -16.28 -2.81
CA GLY A 145 8.69 -16.10 -3.94
C GLY A 145 7.92 -14.77 -3.88
N LEU A 146 8.52 -13.73 -3.29
CA LEU A 146 7.90 -12.41 -3.18
C LEU A 146 7.95 -11.68 -4.53
N ASP A 147 7.02 -10.77 -4.76
CA ASP A 147 6.93 -9.93 -5.95
C ASP A 147 7.64 -8.59 -5.81
N GLY A 148 8.05 -8.23 -4.61
CA GLY A 148 8.70 -6.94 -4.37
C GLY A 148 8.88 -6.61 -2.90
N ILE A 149 9.22 -5.35 -2.66
CA ILE A 149 9.45 -4.77 -1.34
C ILE A 149 8.74 -3.43 -1.28
N ASP A 150 8.08 -3.17 -0.15
CA ASP A 150 7.57 -1.86 0.26
C ASP A 150 8.51 -1.26 1.32
N VAL A 151 8.77 0.05 1.25
CA VAL A 151 9.62 0.76 2.22
C VAL A 151 8.78 1.79 2.97
N ASP A 152 8.60 1.56 4.27
CA ASP A 152 7.81 2.39 5.18
C ASP A 152 8.67 2.84 6.37
N ILE A 153 9.71 3.64 6.10
CA ILE A 153 10.51 4.25 7.16
C ILE A 153 9.94 5.63 7.42
N GLU A 154 9.53 5.89 8.66
CA GLU A 154 8.69 7.06 8.97
C GLU A 154 9.37 8.11 9.87
N GLY A 155 8.80 9.31 9.86
CA GLY A 155 9.01 10.36 10.84
C GLY A 155 10.47 10.78 11.06
N ALA A 156 10.86 10.92 12.33
CA ALA A 156 12.20 11.40 12.69
C ALA A 156 13.33 10.49 12.18
N LEU A 157 13.07 9.18 12.08
CA LEU A 157 14.05 8.23 11.55
C LEU A 157 14.29 8.46 10.05
N LEU A 158 13.21 8.59 9.27
CA LEU A 158 13.30 8.95 7.85
C LEU A 158 14.05 10.27 7.66
N THR A 159 13.63 11.31 8.39
CA THR A 159 14.27 12.63 8.33
C THR A 159 15.77 12.55 8.60
N LYS A 160 16.18 11.76 9.61
CA LYS A 160 17.59 11.57 9.93
C LYS A 160 18.34 10.92 8.76
N ILE A 161 17.83 9.79 8.25
CA ILE A 161 18.45 9.03 7.15
C ILE A 161 18.57 9.89 5.88
N ASP A 162 17.54 10.69 5.58
CA ASP A 162 17.55 11.60 4.43
C ASP A 162 18.57 12.73 4.59
N LYS A 163 18.61 13.39 5.76
CA LYS A 163 19.60 14.43 6.05
C LYS A 163 21.04 13.93 5.99
N GLU A 164 21.27 12.66 6.35
CA GLU A 164 22.56 11.99 6.22
C GLU A 164 22.87 11.55 4.77
N GLY A 165 21.94 11.74 3.83
CA GLY A 165 22.11 11.43 2.41
C GLY A 165 22.00 9.94 2.07
N ASN A 166 21.39 9.14 2.94
CA ASN A 166 21.41 7.67 2.82
C ASN A 166 20.12 7.07 2.23
N PHE A 167 18.97 7.76 2.32
CA PHE A 167 17.69 7.22 1.88
C PHE A 167 17.65 6.99 0.37
N THR A 168 17.82 8.05 -0.42
CA THR A 168 17.72 7.98 -1.89
C THR A 168 18.71 6.98 -2.51
N PRO A 169 20.00 6.94 -2.11
CA PRO A 169 20.92 5.92 -2.63
C PRO A 169 20.55 4.48 -2.26
N PHE A 170 19.98 4.24 -1.08
CA PHE A 170 19.45 2.93 -0.71
C PHE A 170 18.28 2.54 -1.62
N ILE A 171 17.30 3.43 -1.80
CA ILE A 171 16.15 3.20 -2.70
C ILE A 171 16.61 2.93 -4.13
N ALA A 172 17.59 3.70 -4.65
CA ALA A 172 18.13 3.52 -5.99
C ALA A 172 18.77 2.12 -6.17
N ALA A 173 19.64 1.72 -5.23
CA ALA A 173 20.29 0.40 -5.26
C ALA A 173 19.28 -0.75 -5.16
N LEU A 174 18.27 -0.61 -4.29
CA LEU A 174 17.22 -1.60 -4.12
C LEU A 174 16.35 -1.72 -5.38
N SER A 175 15.93 -0.58 -5.96
CA SER A 175 15.18 -0.53 -7.23
C SER A 175 15.94 -1.21 -8.36
N GLN A 176 17.25 -0.94 -8.50
CA GLN A 176 18.07 -1.57 -9.53
C GLN A 176 18.07 -3.10 -9.38
N ALA A 177 18.27 -3.60 -8.16
CA ALA A 177 18.35 -5.02 -7.89
C ALA A 177 16.99 -5.75 -8.07
N LEU A 178 15.87 -5.10 -7.71
CA LEU A 178 14.52 -5.62 -7.91
C LEU A 178 14.11 -5.60 -9.39
N LYS A 179 14.36 -4.51 -10.12
CA LYS A 179 14.03 -4.40 -11.54
C LYS A 179 14.78 -5.41 -12.40
N ALA A 180 16.03 -5.72 -12.05
CA ALA A 180 16.79 -6.79 -12.70
C ALA A 180 16.13 -8.19 -12.58
N ARG A 181 15.17 -8.35 -11.67
CA ARG A 181 14.38 -9.57 -11.43
C ARG A 181 12.91 -9.45 -11.83
N GLY A 182 12.52 -8.32 -12.44
CA GLY A 182 11.11 -8.01 -12.71
C GLY A 182 10.26 -7.87 -11.45
N LYS A 183 10.85 -7.41 -10.34
CA LYS A 183 10.20 -7.22 -9.04
C LYS A 183 9.90 -5.75 -8.78
N LEU A 184 8.92 -5.51 -7.92
CA LEU A 184 8.37 -4.19 -7.61
C LEU A 184 9.09 -3.55 -6.42
N LEU A 185 9.23 -2.23 -6.47
CA LEU A 185 9.57 -1.42 -5.29
C LEU A 185 8.44 -0.44 -4.99
N ALA A 186 7.84 -0.53 -3.81
CA ALA A 186 6.82 0.38 -3.30
C ALA A 186 7.34 1.18 -2.11
N CYS A 187 6.60 2.22 -1.71
CA CYS A 187 6.77 2.89 -0.43
C CYS A 187 5.45 3.37 0.15
N ALA A 188 5.43 3.56 1.47
CA ALA A 188 4.49 4.41 2.16
C ALA A 188 5.14 5.74 2.55
N THR A 189 4.39 6.84 2.50
CA THR A 189 4.89 8.16 2.85
C THR A 189 3.80 9.06 3.41
N ALA A 190 4.17 9.92 4.36
CA ALA A 190 3.25 10.92 4.92
C ALA A 190 3.21 12.19 4.04
N SER A 191 2.38 13.16 4.43
CA SER A 191 2.19 14.43 3.71
C SER A 191 2.48 15.68 4.54
N TYR A 192 3.32 15.54 5.58
CA TYR A 192 3.77 16.63 6.45
C TYR A 192 5.28 16.83 6.38
N GLU A 193 5.75 18.03 6.74
CA GLU A 193 7.18 18.37 6.72
C GLU A 193 7.99 17.44 7.64
N GLY A 194 9.03 16.79 7.10
CA GLY A 194 9.82 15.79 7.81
C GLY A 194 9.22 14.36 7.82
N GLY A 195 7.99 14.16 7.35
CA GLY A 195 7.39 12.84 7.15
C GLY A 195 7.40 12.34 5.70
N MET A 196 7.78 13.21 4.76
CA MET A 196 7.75 12.93 3.32
C MET A 196 9.06 12.30 2.85
N ILE A 197 8.96 11.29 1.98
CA ILE A 197 10.14 10.77 1.27
C ILE A 197 10.76 11.87 0.37
N PRO A 198 12.07 11.78 0.08
CA PRO A 198 12.75 12.74 -0.80
C PRO A 198 12.22 12.59 -2.22
N THR A 199 11.92 13.70 -2.90
CA THR A 199 11.42 13.65 -4.28
C THR A 199 12.40 13.00 -5.25
N ALA A 200 13.71 13.11 -4.97
CA ALA A 200 14.76 12.42 -5.71
C ALA A 200 14.62 10.88 -5.70
N SER A 201 13.89 10.31 -4.72
CA SER A 201 13.63 8.87 -4.63
C SER A 201 12.41 8.42 -5.44
N VAL A 202 11.48 9.32 -5.77
CA VAL A 202 10.20 9.02 -6.46
C VAL A 202 10.39 8.23 -7.78
N PRO A 203 11.36 8.54 -8.66
CA PRO A 203 11.52 7.81 -9.93
C PRO A 203 11.80 6.32 -9.77
N PHE A 204 12.32 5.88 -8.62
CA PHE A 204 12.68 4.50 -8.37
C PHE A 204 11.50 3.61 -7.99
N PHE A 205 10.45 4.19 -7.38
CA PHE A 205 9.26 3.46 -6.94
C PHE A 205 8.30 3.15 -8.09
N ASP A 206 7.70 1.97 -8.03
CA ASP A 206 6.61 1.53 -8.90
C ASP A 206 5.25 1.92 -8.32
N ILE A 207 5.13 1.97 -6.98
CA ILE A 207 3.94 2.40 -6.24
C ILE A 207 4.37 3.37 -5.13
N VAL A 208 3.65 4.46 -4.96
CA VAL A 208 3.81 5.41 -3.84
C VAL A 208 2.48 5.51 -3.11
N GLY A 209 2.41 4.89 -1.93
CA GLY A 209 1.27 4.93 -1.01
C GLY A 209 1.33 6.16 -0.12
N VAL A 210 0.30 7.00 -0.18
CA VAL A 210 0.22 8.22 0.63
C VAL A 210 -0.63 7.96 1.86
N MET A 211 -0.04 8.01 3.04
CA MET A 211 -0.71 7.78 4.32
C MET A 211 -1.59 8.98 4.71
N SER A 212 -2.72 9.13 4.01
CA SER A 212 -3.68 10.23 4.22
C SER A 212 -4.66 9.94 5.36
N TYR A 213 -4.08 9.66 6.52
CA TYR A 213 -4.76 9.38 7.78
C TYR A 213 -3.86 9.87 8.93
N ASP A 214 -4.30 9.69 10.17
CA ASP A 214 -3.58 10.11 11.36
C ASP A 214 -3.31 11.63 11.47
N ALA A 215 -4.21 12.47 10.92
CA ALA A 215 -4.17 13.91 11.13
C ALA A 215 -4.23 14.29 12.62
N ILE A 216 -4.92 13.46 13.42
CA ILE A 216 -4.91 13.48 14.88
C ILE A 216 -4.82 12.04 15.39
N GLY A 217 -4.34 11.88 16.63
CA GLY A 217 -4.35 10.61 17.34
C GLY A 217 -4.43 10.83 18.85
N ASN A 218 -4.21 9.77 19.62
CA ASN A 218 -4.28 9.87 21.08
C ASN A 218 -3.06 10.57 21.70
N SER A 219 -1.93 10.62 20.97
CA SER A 219 -0.67 11.20 21.45
C SER A 219 -0.11 12.29 20.53
N TRP A 220 -0.87 12.73 19.52
CA TRP A 220 -0.52 13.83 18.61
C TRP A 220 -1.76 14.51 18.04
N GLY A 221 -1.58 15.69 17.47
CA GLY A 221 -2.68 16.50 16.95
C GLY A 221 -3.58 17.05 18.06
N LYS A 222 -4.60 17.82 17.68
CA LYS A 222 -5.56 18.42 18.60
C LYS A 222 -6.86 17.62 18.60
N ALA A 223 -7.27 17.11 19.76
CA ALA A 223 -8.58 16.48 19.93
C ALA A 223 -9.72 17.46 19.55
N GLY A 224 -10.84 16.90 19.11
CA GLY A 224 -12.00 17.61 18.58
C GLY A 224 -12.12 17.57 17.05
N ASP A 225 -11.20 16.92 16.35
CA ASP A 225 -11.26 16.76 14.89
C ASP A 225 -11.39 15.29 14.44
N GLU A 226 -11.41 15.07 13.12
CA GLU A 226 -11.36 13.75 12.51
C GLU A 226 -9.95 13.39 12.03
N HIS A 227 -9.55 12.12 12.17
CA HIS A 227 -8.17 11.72 11.85
C HIS A 227 -7.89 11.53 10.35
N SER A 228 -8.92 11.46 9.50
CA SER A 228 -8.75 11.16 8.08
C SER A 228 -9.91 11.74 7.24
N THR A 229 -9.93 13.05 7.04
CA THR A 229 -11.01 13.70 6.26
C THR A 229 -10.83 13.52 4.74
N VAL A 230 -11.90 13.71 3.96
CA VAL A 230 -11.81 13.81 2.49
C VAL A 230 -10.98 15.02 2.07
N GLU A 231 -11.07 16.13 2.80
CA GLU A 231 -10.28 17.34 2.52
C GLU A 231 -8.77 17.06 2.63
N GLN A 232 -8.35 16.35 3.67
CA GLN A 232 -6.97 15.90 3.83
C GLN A 232 -6.54 15.02 2.64
N ALA A 233 -7.37 14.05 2.24
CA ALA A 233 -7.10 13.20 1.09
C ALA A 233 -6.93 13.98 -0.22
N ARG A 234 -7.77 15.01 -0.47
CA ARG A 234 -7.64 15.87 -1.66
C ARG A 234 -6.31 16.64 -1.65
N LYS A 235 -5.93 17.21 -0.51
CA LYS A 235 -4.67 17.96 -0.35
C LYS A 235 -3.46 17.06 -0.55
N ASP A 236 -3.47 15.88 0.06
CA ASP A 236 -2.35 14.94 0.03
C ASP A 236 -2.12 14.34 -1.37
N VAL A 237 -3.20 13.96 -2.06
CA VAL A 237 -3.11 13.49 -3.45
C VAL A 237 -2.54 14.59 -4.33
N GLN A 238 -3.04 15.82 -4.23
CA GLN A 238 -2.55 16.93 -5.04
C GLN A 238 -1.07 17.24 -4.74
N LEU A 239 -0.68 17.25 -3.47
CA LEU A 239 0.71 17.45 -3.04
C LEU A 239 1.65 16.46 -3.72
N TRP A 240 1.32 15.17 -3.72
CA TRP A 240 2.21 14.15 -4.30
C TRP A 240 2.21 14.14 -5.82
N LEU A 241 1.11 14.54 -6.47
CA LEU A 241 1.10 14.82 -7.91
C LEU A 241 2.03 16.00 -8.25
N ASP A 242 1.97 17.09 -7.48
CA ASP A 242 2.81 18.28 -7.67
C ASP A 242 4.30 17.98 -7.38
N ARG A 243 4.57 17.03 -6.50
CA ARG A 243 5.93 16.50 -6.23
C ARG A 243 6.42 15.51 -7.29
N GLY A 244 5.65 15.27 -8.35
CA GLY A 244 6.06 14.53 -9.53
C GLY A 244 5.76 13.03 -9.51
N VAL A 245 4.93 12.54 -8.57
CA VAL A 245 4.45 11.15 -8.62
C VAL A 245 3.44 11.01 -9.77
N PRO A 246 3.67 10.14 -10.76
CA PRO A 246 2.69 9.92 -11.81
C PRO A 246 1.39 9.35 -11.24
N LYS A 247 0.22 9.86 -11.68
CA LYS A 247 -1.11 9.37 -11.26
C LYS A 247 -1.16 7.85 -11.11
N ARG A 248 -0.77 7.10 -12.16
CA ARG A 248 -0.81 5.62 -12.19
C ARG A 248 0.00 4.90 -11.09
N LYS A 249 0.97 5.57 -10.48
CA LYS A 249 1.82 5.02 -9.40
C LYS A 249 1.33 5.41 -8.01
N LEU A 250 0.46 6.43 -7.93
CA LEU A 250 0.00 6.99 -6.66
C LEU A 250 -1.14 6.13 -6.09
N ALA A 251 -1.06 5.76 -4.82
CA ALA A 251 -2.13 5.07 -4.11
C ALA A 251 -2.57 5.91 -2.91
N LEU A 252 -3.86 6.25 -2.83
CA LEU A 252 -4.42 6.99 -1.70
C LEU A 252 -4.62 6.05 -0.50
N GLY A 253 -3.95 6.33 0.61
CA GLY A 253 -4.06 5.61 1.87
C GLY A 253 -5.39 5.83 2.57
N LEU A 254 -6.01 4.75 3.03
CA LEU A 254 -7.30 4.73 3.72
C LEU A 254 -7.19 3.96 5.05
N PRO A 255 -7.71 4.51 6.16
CA PRO A 255 -7.72 3.81 7.43
C PRO A 255 -8.96 2.92 7.55
N PHE A 256 -8.77 1.65 7.92
CA PHE A 256 -9.83 0.74 8.34
C PHE A 256 -9.97 0.70 9.87
N TYR A 257 -9.52 1.76 10.55
CA TYR A 257 -9.51 1.92 12.00
C TYR A 257 -9.97 3.31 12.39
N GLY A 258 -10.05 3.55 13.70
CA GLY A 258 -10.34 4.86 14.26
C GLY A 258 -9.71 5.09 15.64
N TYR A 259 -9.80 6.33 16.09
CA TYR A 259 -9.35 6.76 17.42
C TYR A 259 -10.52 7.20 18.28
N GLY A 260 -10.51 6.78 19.55
CA GLY A 260 -11.49 7.20 20.55
C GLY A 260 -10.90 8.14 21.59
N TYR A 261 -11.67 9.15 21.97
CA TYR A 261 -11.33 10.19 22.94
C TYR A 261 -12.29 10.18 24.13
N GLY A 262 -11.83 10.72 25.26
CA GLY A 262 -12.62 10.80 26.49
C GLY A 262 -12.93 9.42 27.06
N ARG A 263 -14.22 9.04 27.10
CA ARG A 263 -14.66 7.75 27.66
C ARG A 263 -14.40 6.54 26.76
N TYR A 264 -14.07 6.75 25.49
CA TYR A 264 -13.88 5.67 24.52
C TYR A 264 -12.46 5.10 24.60
N ARG A 265 -12.28 3.85 24.15
CA ARG A 265 -10.95 3.24 24.02
C ARG A 265 -10.09 4.04 23.03
N PRO A 266 -8.76 4.09 23.20
CA PRO A 266 -7.92 4.90 22.33
C PRO A 266 -7.93 4.41 20.88
N ASN A 267 -7.97 3.10 20.63
CA ASN A 267 -7.86 2.52 19.28
C ASN A 267 -9.04 1.58 19.00
N TYR A 268 -9.53 1.59 17.77
CA TYR A 268 -10.58 0.73 17.27
C TYR A 268 -10.26 0.16 15.89
N ASN A 269 -10.54 -1.11 15.66
CA ASN A 269 -10.71 -1.62 14.30
C ASN A 269 -12.13 -1.28 13.82
N PHE A 270 -12.33 -1.01 12.53
CA PHE A 270 -13.67 -0.69 12.03
C PHE A 270 -14.69 -1.80 12.33
N ARG A 271 -14.31 -3.07 12.20
CA ARG A 271 -15.18 -4.21 12.57
C ARG A 271 -15.71 -4.13 14.01
N ASP A 272 -14.91 -3.62 14.95
CA ASP A 272 -15.29 -3.52 16.36
C ASP A 272 -16.25 -2.34 16.54
N ILE A 273 -16.03 -1.23 15.82
CA ILE A 273 -16.98 -0.10 15.77
C ILE A 273 -18.33 -0.58 15.22
N HIS A 274 -18.32 -1.33 14.12
CA HIS A 274 -19.56 -1.85 13.54
C HIS A 274 -20.26 -2.84 14.48
N ALA A 275 -19.51 -3.75 15.12
CA ALA A 275 -20.07 -4.70 16.08
C ALA A 275 -20.68 -4.01 17.32
N GLU A 276 -20.06 -2.94 17.81
CA GLU A 276 -20.49 -2.24 19.03
C GLU A 276 -21.64 -1.23 18.77
N TYR A 277 -21.64 -0.55 17.63
CA TYR A 277 -22.57 0.57 17.35
C TYR A 277 -23.55 0.29 16.20
N GLY A 278 -23.47 -0.90 15.58
CA GLY A 278 -24.43 -1.38 14.58
C GLY A 278 -24.48 -0.54 13.30
N GLY A 279 -25.69 -0.43 12.72
CA GLY A 279 -25.91 0.26 11.44
C GLY A 279 -25.60 1.76 11.47
N ALA A 280 -25.68 2.42 12.63
CA ALA A 280 -25.34 3.84 12.75
C ALA A 280 -23.87 4.10 12.39
N ALA A 281 -22.97 3.17 12.73
CA ALA A 281 -21.55 3.28 12.39
C ALA A 281 -21.28 3.22 10.88
N LEU A 282 -22.21 2.67 10.09
CA LEU A 282 -22.07 2.58 8.64
C LEU A 282 -22.42 3.89 7.91
N LEU A 283 -22.98 4.88 8.62
CA LEU A 283 -23.54 6.10 8.02
C LEU A 283 -22.79 7.37 8.44
N THR A 284 -21.74 7.26 9.25
CA THR A 284 -21.01 8.39 9.81
C THR A 284 -19.52 8.06 9.98
N ASP A 285 -18.73 9.10 10.19
CA ASP A 285 -17.31 9.04 10.55
C ASP A 285 -17.09 9.25 12.06
N VAL A 286 -18.16 9.57 12.80
CA VAL A 286 -18.09 9.95 14.21
C VAL A 286 -19.15 9.24 15.05
N ILE A 287 -18.72 8.55 16.11
CA ILE A 287 -19.60 8.17 17.22
C ILE A 287 -19.42 9.14 18.38
N GLY A 288 -20.50 9.73 18.88
CA GLY A 288 -20.44 10.74 19.95
C GLY A 288 -20.42 12.17 19.42
N SER A 289 -19.76 13.09 20.15
CA SER A 289 -19.74 14.52 19.81
C SER A 289 -18.31 15.02 19.76
N ARG A 290 -17.92 15.65 18.65
CA ARG A 290 -16.56 16.20 18.51
C ARG A 290 -16.44 17.56 19.19
N CYS A 291 -15.55 17.63 20.17
CA CYS A 291 -14.97 18.86 20.70
C CYS A 291 -13.68 18.49 21.48
N SER A 292 -12.84 19.45 21.85
CA SER A 292 -11.57 19.18 22.52
C SER A 292 -11.71 18.45 23.86
N GLU A 293 -12.83 18.65 24.57
CA GLU A 293 -13.12 18.05 25.87
C GLU A 293 -14.19 16.94 25.79
N CYS A 294 -14.68 16.64 24.59
CA CYS A 294 -15.79 15.70 24.39
C CYS A 294 -15.31 14.26 24.26
N SER A 295 -16.25 13.32 24.43
CA SER A 295 -16.02 11.92 24.10
C SER A 295 -16.55 11.60 22.70
N TYR A 296 -15.67 11.12 21.83
CA TYR A 296 -16.06 10.67 20.49
C TYR A 296 -15.10 9.60 19.95
N ILE A 297 -15.53 8.87 18.93
CA ILE A 297 -14.67 8.05 18.08
C ILE A 297 -14.65 8.71 16.70
N THR A 298 -13.49 8.82 16.07
CA THR A 298 -13.34 9.23 14.66
C THR A 298 -12.74 8.09 13.84
N TYR A 299 -13.31 7.83 12.67
CA TYR A 299 -12.90 6.81 11.72
C TYR A 299 -13.38 7.22 10.30
N ASN A 300 -13.22 6.38 9.30
CA ASN A 300 -13.92 6.55 8.01
C ASN A 300 -14.96 5.45 7.83
N GLY A 301 -16.23 5.84 7.79
CA GLY A 301 -17.33 4.98 7.42
C GLY A 301 -17.40 4.72 5.90
N PRO A 302 -18.23 3.76 5.46
CA PRO A 302 -18.39 3.43 4.04
C PRO A 302 -18.67 4.64 3.12
N PRO A 303 -19.49 5.65 3.48
CA PRO A 303 -19.71 6.82 2.62
C PRO A 303 -18.43 7.61 2.33
N THR A 304 -17.62 7.88 3.35
CA THR A 304 -16.36 8.61 3.21
C THR A 304 -15.30 7.80 2.47
N LEU A 305 -15.23 6.49 2.73
CA LEU A 305 -14.36 5.59 1.98
C LEU A 305 -14.76 5.50 0.50
N ALA A 306 -16.06 5.51 0.17
CA ALA A 306 -16.54 5.59 -1.21
C ALA A 306 -16.13 6.92 -1.86
N GLU A 307 -16.28 8.06 -1.17
CA GLU A 307 -15.85 9.34 -1.71
C GLU A 307 -14.34 9.40 -1.96
N LYS A 308 -13.53 8.89 -1.03
CA LYS A 308 -12.08 8.77 -1.21
C LYS A 308 -11.71 7.78 -2.32
N GLY A 309 -12.45 6.68 -2.46
CA GLY A 309 -12.32 5.76 -3.58
C GLY A 309 -12.57 6.44 -4.93
N ARG A 310 -13.62 7.26 -5.03
CA ARG A 310 -13.89 8.07 -6.22
C ARG A 310 -12.74 9.06 -6.50
N LEU A 311 -12.28 9.78 -5.48
CA LEU A 311 -11.12 10.67 -5.59
C LEU A 311 -9.89 9.91 -6.13
N ALA A 312 -9.63 8.71 -5.61
CA ALA A 312 -8.52 7.88 -6.07
C ALA A 312 -8.68 7.46 -7.54
N GLY A 313 -9.86 7.05 -8.00
CA GLY A 313 -10.09 6.76 -9.44
C GLY A 313 -9.87 8.00 -10.34
N GLU A 314 -10.31 9.17 -9.88
CA GLU A 314 -10.17 10.42 -10.63
C GLU A 314 -8.71 10.93 -10.67
N LYS A 315 -7.95 10.79 -9.57
CA LYS A 315 -6.69 11.53 -9.37
C LYS A 315 -5.47 10.66 -9.06
N ALA A 316 -5.64 9.38 -8.73
CA ALA A 316 -4.57 8.44 -8.40
C ALA A 316 -4.65 7.16 -9.25
N GLY A 317 -3.75 6.21 -9.02
CA GLY A 317 -3.76 4.88 -9.65
C GLY A 317 -4.66 3.90 -8.91
N GLY A 318 -5.10 4.27 -7.71
CA GLY A 318 -5.99 3.49 -6.86
C GLY A 318 -5.74 3.80 -5.39
N VAL A 319 -5.90 2.80 -4.53
CA VAL A 319 -5.88 2.95 -3.08
C VAL A 319 -4.86 2.05 -2.41
N MET A 320 -4.51 2.43 -1.19
CA MET A 320 -3.76 1.65 -0.23
C MET A 320 -4.57 1.62 1.08
N VAL A 321 -4.62 0.50 1.77
CA VAL A 321 -5.42 0.37 3.00
C VAL A 321 -4.57 -0.10 4.18
N TRP A 322 -4.71 0.62 5.30
CA TRP A 322 -4.18 0.21 6.60
C TRP A 322 -5.34 -0.10 7.55
N GLU A 323 -5.56 -1.34 7.97
CA GLU A 323 -5.00 -2.57 7.39
C GLU A 323 -6.09 -3.65 7.25
N VAL A 324 -5.80 -4.69 6.44
CA VAL A 324 -6.84 -5.58 5.90
C VAL A 324 -7.62 -6.35 6.98
N SER A 325 -6.99 -6.60 8.13
CA SER A 325 -7.58 -7.32 9.25
C SER A 325 -8.45 -6.44 10.13
N GLN A 326 -8.81 -5.23 9.70
CA GLN A 326 -9.73 -4.35 10.43
C GLN A 326 -11.08 -4.19 9.75
N ASP A 327 -11.20 -4.66 8.51
CA ASP A 327 -12.46 -4.73 7.79
C ASP A 327 -13.41 -5.75 8.45
N THR A 328 -14.69 -5.59 8.17
CA THR A 328 -15.77 -6.54 8.45
C THR A 328 -15.59 -7.89 7.75
N ASP A 329 -16.24 -8.92 8.28
CA ASP A 329 -16.16 -10.31 7.78
C ASP A 329 -16.65 -10.47 6.33
N ASP A 330 -17.57 -9.62 5.89
CA ASP A 330 -18.11 -9.58 4.52
C ASP A 330 -17.32 -8.65 3.59
N ARG A 331 -16.20 -8.09 4.07
CA ARG A 331 -15.25 -7.23 3.33
C ARG A 331 -15.90 -5.94 2.84
N LEU A 332 -16.81 -5.38 3.65
CA LEU A 332 -17.59 -4.20 3.30
C LEU A 332 -16.71 -3.03 2.84
N LEU A 333 -15.63 -2.73 3.58
CA LEU A 333 -14.86 -1.52 3.32
C LEU A 333 -14.08 -1.63 2.01
N ILE A 334 -13.29 -2.70 1.81
CA ILE A 334 -12.50 -2.84 0.58
C ILE A 334 -13.40 -2.96 -0.66
N ARG A 335 -14.55 -3.64 -0.56
CA ARG A 335 -15.52 -3.73 -1.67
C ARG A 335 -16.10 -2.37 -2.02
N THR A 336 -16.49 -1.59 -1.01
CA THR A 336 -17.01 -0.22 -1.17
C THR A 336 -15.99 0.66 -1.89
N VAL A 337 -14.73 0.62 -1.44
CA VAL A 337 -13.65 1.41 -2.03
C VAL A 337 -13.37 0.96 -3.47
N ASN A 338 -13.19 -0.34 -3.71
CA ASN A 338 -12.88 -0.87 -5.04
C ASN A 338 -13.97 -0.57 -6.06
N GLU A 339 -15.24 -0.62 -5.65
CA GLU A 339 -16.35 -0.23 -6.51
C GLU A 339 -16.31 1.25 -6.87
N ALA A 340 -16.07 2.13 -5.89
CA ALA A 340 -15.98 3.56 -6.13
C ALA A 340 -14.78 3.93 -7.02
N VAL A 341 -13.62 3.30 -6.82
CA VAL A 341 -12.43 3.50 -7.66
C VAL A 341 -12.72 3.10 -9.10
N ARG A 342 -13.31 1.92 -9.34
CA ARG A 342 -13.62 1.44 -10.69
C ARG A 342 -14.57 2.39 -11.42
N ARG A 343 -15.69 2.75 -10.79
CA ARG A 343 -16.71 3.65 -11.39
C ARG A 343 -16.15 5.03 -11.75
N ALA A 344 -15.11 5.49 -11.07
CA ALA A 344 -14.51 6.80 -11.27
C ALA A 344 -13.31 6.79 -12.23
N ALA A 345 -12.79 5.61 -12.58
CA ALA A 345 -11.68 5.43 -13.50
C ALA A 345 -12.13 5.21 -14.97
N GLU A 346 -13.40 4.89 -15.18
CA GLU A 346 -14.09 4.81 -16.48
C GLU A 346 -14.38 6.19 -17.07
#